data_AF-A0A935RFV9-F1
#
_entry.id   AF-A0A935RFV9-F1
#
_cell.length_a   1.000
_cell.length_b   1.000
_cell.length_c   1.000
_cell.angle_alpha   90.00
_cell.angle_beta   90.00
_cell.angle_gamma   90.00
#
_symmetry.space_group_name_H-M   'P 1'
#
loop_
_entity.id
_entity.type
_entity.pdbx_description
1 polymer ?
#
loop_
_entity_poly.entity_id
_entity_poly.type
_entity_poly.pdbx_seq_one_letter_code
_entity_poly.pdbx_strand_id
1 'polypeptide(L)'
;MTFSGWIRTEGVSDGFAGLWWRVDGPDRKSLAFDNMQDRPVTGDTEWTQYTITLPVAPEAVNINFGCILPGKGTAWFDDLTMELDGVPYAQEKTALFAANDEQVAWLAANAHPFATDDPAHDNTDLAFLGDIVGSAHLVSLGESTHGTAEFFRLKHRLVRCLAEEHGFTLFAIEASMPEAERLNRYVLTGEGDPAALVAGMYFWTWRTEEVLAMVRWMRQHNEQGGHIEFHGFDMQSPGLAMRTVQDLAQAHAPDLVADVAANYAELRGLARAAAAGGSGYAQLPERLRTDINALRPRLEEHRAALAAAVGDSTAAWALHCARLVEQYVEMCGGDGSTRDRCMAENVDWLLDRAGPDARMALWAHNGHISRVGYGMGSAMGTHLSRRHGADVVSCGLLFGAGTYTAWKSKGDVGAFGTSPAAPGSVEWAFGRTGQPRLAVDLRRAERGSPASGWVWEPADMRSIGAMAMDDAFSSGVPGEHYDVLFYVQDSTPSVLLDVEAPSSWAMWD
;
A
#
# COMPACT_ATOMS: atom_id res chain seq x y z
N MET A 1 -29.25 -11.88 -16.93
CA MET A 1 -29.17 -10.61 -16.18
C MET A 1 -29.37 -9.43 -17.11
N THR A 2 -29.86 -8.33 -16.59
CA THR A 2 -30.13 -7.09 -17.32
C THR A 2 -29.41 -5.92 -16.65
N PHE A 3 -28.75 -5.06 -17.41
CA PHE A 3 -28.09 -3.82 -16.96
C PHE A 3 -28.65 -2.67 -17.76
N SER A 4 -29.21 -1.69 -17.05
CA SER A 4 -29.89 -0.55 -17.65
C SER A 4 -29.30 0.74 -17.11
N GLY A 5 -29.38 1.81 -17.89
CA GLY A 5 -28.85 3.11 -17.51
C GLY A 5 -29.29 4.20 -18.47
N TRP A 6 -29.33 5.44 -17.97
CA TRP A 6 -29.59 6.60 -18.81
C TRP A 6 -28.28 7.14 -19.36
N ILE A 7 -28.28 7.51 -20.65
CA ILE A 7 -27.13 8.10 -21.33
C ILE A 7 -27.57 9.42 -21.97
N ARG A 8 -26.77 10.46 -21.75
CA ARG A 8 -26.85 11.74 -22.47
C ARG A 8 -25.47 12.03 -23.07
N THR A 9 -25.41 12.53 -24.30
CA THR A 9 -24.14 12.86 -24.94
C THR A 9 -24.11 14.29 -25.47
N GLU A 10 -22.91 14.86 -25.53
CA GLU A 10 -22.60 16.12 -26.19
C GLU A 10 -21.34 15.95 -27.05
N GLY A 11 -21.46 16.21 -28.35
CA GLY A 11 -20.36 16.23 -29.30
C GLY A 11 -19.69 14.88 -29.53
N VAL A 12 -20.35 13.76 -29.23
CA VAL A 12 -19.72 12.43 -29.36
C VAL A 12 -19.42 12.11 -30.82
N SER A 13 -18.13 11.95 -31.12
CA SER A 13 -17.63 11.78 -32.48
C SER A 13 -16.38 10.89 -32.49
N ASP A 14 -16.02 10.37 -33.67
CA ASP A 14 -14.89 9.44 -33.85
C ASP A 14 -14.95 8.23 -32.90
N GLY A 15 -16.16 7.75 -32.60
CA GLY A 15 -16.40 6.80 -31.52
C GLY A 15 -17.87 6.75 -31.09
N PHE A 16 -18.15 6.29 -29.87
CA PHE A 16 -19.50 6.17 -29.33
C PHE A 16 -19.52 6.15 -27.79
N ALA A 17 -20.66 6.50 -27.19
CA ALA A 17 -20.95 6.19 -25.80
C ALA A 17 -21.85 4.95 -25.71
N GLY A 18 -21.74 4.21 -24.60
CA GLY A 18 -22.59 3.04 -24.38
C GLY A 18 -22.41 2.43 -23.00
N LEU A 19 -23.31 1.53 -22.66
CA LEU A 19 -23.09 0.55 -21.60
C LEU A 19 -22.22 -0.58 -22.16
N TRP A 20 -21.52 -1.31 -21.30
CA TRP A 20 -20.86 -2.55 -21.67
C TRP A 20 -20.96 -3.60 -20.57
N TRP A 21 -20.85 -4.86 -21.00
CA TRP A 21 -20.93 -6.04 -20.16
C TRP A 21 -20.06 -7.15 -20.78
N ARG A 22 -19.22 -7.80 -19.96
CA ARG A 22 -18.55 -9.07 -20.26
C ARG A 22 -18.74 -10.10 -19.15
N VAL A 23 -19.16 -11.31 -19.51
CA VAL A 23 -19.21 -12.48 -18.62
C VAL A 23 -17.99 -13.34 -18.92
N ASP A 24 -17.16 -13.61 -17.91
CA ASP A 24 -15.95 -14.41 -18.03
C ASP A 24 -16.12 -15.76 -17.33
N GLY A 25 -15.65 -16.83 -17.97
CA GLY A 25 -15.51 -18.17 -17.40
C GLY A 25 -14.08 -18.43 -16.92
N PRO A 26 -13.75 -19.70 -16.57
CA PRO A 26 -12.39 -20.09 -16.21
C PRO A 26 -11.38 -19.70 -17.29
N ASP A 27 -10.13 -19.47 -16.89
CA ASP A 27 -9.02 -19.06 -17.78
C ASP A 27 -9.27 -17.76 -18.56
N ARG A 28 -10.08 -16.84 -18.00
CA ARG A 28 -10.45 -15.54 -18.60
C ARG A 28 -11.14 -15.67 -19.97
N LYS A 29 -11.78 -16.79 -20.25
CA LYS A 29 -12.55 -16.98 -21.49
C LYS A 29 -13.83 -16.14 -21.42
N SER A 30 -14.00 -15.20 -22.34
CA SER A 30 -15.26 -14.45 -22.50
C SER A 30 -16.38 -15.41 -22.93
N LEU A 31 -17.39 -15.57 -22.08
CA LEU A 31 -18.58 -16.39 -22.32
C LEU A 31 -19.71 -15.59 -22.98
N ALA A 32 -19.83 -14.30 -22.64
CA ALA A 32 -20.77 -13.38 -23.26
C ALA A 32 -20.19 -11.95 -23.24
N PHE A 33 -20.49 -11.15 -24.27
CA PHE A 33 -19.99 -9.79 -24.39
C PHE A 33 -20.97 -8.92 -25.17
N ASP A 34 -21.18 -7.70 -24.67
CA ASP A 34 -21.92 -6.65 -25.35
C ASP A 34 -21.40 -5.30 -24.89
N ASN A 35 -21.07 -4.42 -25.83
CA ASN A 35 -20.58 -3.07 -25.56
C ASN A 35 -21.38 -2.00 -26.29
N MET A 36 -22.56 -2.33 -26.84
CA MET A 36 -23.40 -1.44 -27.65
C MET A 36 -22.72 -0.85 -28.90
N GLN A 37 -21.58 -1.37 -29.37
CA GLN A 37 -20.92 -0.86 -30.57
C GLN A 37 -21.79 -1.00 -31.84
N ASP A 38 -22.69 -1.98 -31.86
CA ASP A 38 -23.67 -2.21 -32.92
C ASP A 38 -24.89 -1.27 -32.85
N ARG A 39 -25.05 -0.55 -31.72
CA ARG A 39 -26.12 0.42 -31.46
C ARG A 39 -25.55 1.66 -30.74
N PRO A 40 -24.60 2.36 -31.37
CA PRO A 40 -23.80 3.38 -30.72
C PRO A 40 -24.62 4.63 -30.35
N VAL A 41 -24.30 5.26 -29.22
CA VAL A 41 -24.81 6.60 -28.89
C VAL A 41 -23.78 7.64 -29.35
N THR A 42 -24.16 8.50 -30.31
CA THR A 42 -23.26 9.44 -30.98
C THR A 42 -23.89 10.81 -31.14
N GLY A 43 -23.06 11.84 -31.27
CA GLY A 43 -23.49 13.23 -31.42
C GLY A 43 -24.02 13.81 -30.12
N ASP A 44 -25.00 14.71 -30.26
CA ASP A 44 -25.74 15.28 -29.14
C ASP A 44 -27.01 14.47 -28.92
N THR A 45 -27.22 13.97 -27.70
CA THR A 45 -28.47 13.29 -27.33
C THR A 45 -29.03 13.86 -26.04
N GLU A 46 -30.35 13.81 -25.90
CA GLU A 46 -31.01 13.96 -24.61
C GLU A 46 -30.86 12.66 -23.80
N TRP A 47 -31.16 12.75 -22.49
CA TRP A 47 -31.21 11.57 -21.61
C TRP A 47 -32.14 10.51 -22.19
N THR A 48 -31.55 9.38 -22.58
CA THR A 48 -32.25 8.22 -23.13
C THR A 48 -31.82 6.98 -22.37
N GLN A 49 -32.77 6.11 -22.01
CA GLN A 49 -32.46 4.87 -21.31
C GLN A 49 -32.00 3.80 -22.30
N TYR A 50 -30.94 3.09 -21.94
CA TYR A 50 -30.38 1.97 -22.68
C TYR A 50 -30.26 0.74 -21.78
N THR A 51 -30.30 -0.43 -22.39
CA THR A 51 -30.27 -1.71 -21.67
C THR A 51 -29.41 -2.73 -22.41
N ILE A 52 -28.68 -3.53 -21.64
CA ILE A 52 -27.97 -4.74 -22.08
C ILE A 52 -28.56 -5.92 -21.31
N THR A 53 -28.89 -6.99 -22.01
CA THR A 53 -29.28 -8.26 -21.38
C THR A 53 -28.37 -9.36 -21.87
N LEU A 54 -27.61 -9.98 -20.94
CA LEU A 54 -26.76 -11.12 -21.24
C LEU A 54 -27.10 -12.32 -20.34
N PRO A 55 -27.05 -13.55 -20.87
CA PRO A 55 -27.10 -14.75 -20.05
C PRO A 55 -25.80 -14.87 -19.22
N VAL A 56 -25.93 -15.31 -17.97
CA VAL A 56 -24.78 -15.67 -17.13
C VAL A 56 -24.76 -17.19 -17.04
N ALA A 57 -23.72 -17.79 -17.60
CA ALA A 57 -23.56 -19.24 -17.60
C ALA A 57 -23.23 -19.74 -16.18
N PRO A 58 -23.64 -20.96 -15.79
CA PRO A 58 -23.32 -21.52 -14.47
C PRO A 58 -21.83 -21.58 -14.13
N GLU A 59 -20.98 -21.71 -15.16
CA GLU A 59 -19.52 -21.73 -15.04
C GLU A 59 -18.87 -20.33 -15.02
N ALA A 60 -19.66 -19.25 -15.07
CA ALA A 60 -19.12 -17.90 -15.00
C ALA A 60 -18.40 -17.68 -13.67
N VAL A 61 -17.21 -17.10 -13.73
CA VAL A 61 -16.39 -16.78 -12.54
C VAL A 61 -16.33 -15.29 -12.27
N ASN A 62 -16.61 -14.46 -13.28
CA ASN A 62 -16.55 -13.01 -13.16
C ASN A 62 -17.52 -12.32 -14.14
N ILE A 63 -17.99 -11.15 -13.76
CA ILE A 63 -18.84 -10.27 -14.56
C ILE A 63 -18.23 -8.88 -14.49
N ASN A 64 -17.85 -8.33 -15.63
CA ASN A 64 -17.37 -6.95 -15.75
C ASN A 64 -18.42 -6.15 -16.49
N PHE A 65 -18.72 -4.95 -16.03
CA PHE A 65 -19.70 -4.09 -16.68
C PHE A 65 -19.38 -2.63 -16.39
N GLY A 66 -20.05 -1.73 -17.09
CA GLY A 66 -19.97 -0.31 -16.81
C GLY A 66 -20.37 0.53 -18.00
N CYS A 67 -19.83 1.73 -18.05
CA CYS A 67 -20.07 2.73 -19.09
C CYS A 67 -18.80 2.96 -19.90
N ILE A 68 -18.92 3.20 -21.20
CA ILE A 68 -17.77 3.47 -22.08
C ILE A 68 -18.00 4.71 -22.93
N LEU A 69 -16.92 5.41 -23.24
CA LEU A 69 -16.82 6.45 -24.26
C LEU A 69 -15.49 6.31 -25.03
N PRO A 70 -15.34 5.30 -25.90
CA PRO A 70 -14.28 5.32 -26.89
C PRO A 70 -14.58 6.44 -27.90
N GLY A 71 -13.76 7.49 -27.97
CA GLY A 71 -13.92 8.59 -28.92
C GLY A 71 -13.67 9.96 -28.30
N LYS A 72 -14.22 11.00 -28.93
CA LYS A 72 -14.23 12.38 -28.44
C LYS A 72 -15.64 12.77 -28.00
N GLY A 73 -15.76 13.84 -27.20
CA GLY A 73 -17.03 14.38 -26.70
C GLY A 73 -17.21 14.12 -25.22
N THR A 74 -18.45 14.31 -24.74
CA THR A 74 -18.84 14.09 -23.36
C THR A 74 -20.04 13.15 -23.31
N ALA A 75 -20.03 12.21 -22.37
CA ALA A 75 -21.17 11.36 -22.06
C ALA A 75 -21.44 11.41 -20.56
N TRP A 76 -22.70 11.61 -20.19
CA TRP A 76 -23.18 11.48 -18.82
C TRP A 76 -23.99 10.20 -18.70
N PHE A 77 -23.85 9.54 -17.56
CA PHE A 77 -24.53 8.30 -17.22
C PHE A 77 -25.26 8.51 -15.90
N ASP A 78 -26.50 8.04 -15.81
CA ASP A 78 -27.32 8.19 -14.61
C ASP A 78 -28.24 6.98 -14.40
N ASP A 79 -28.69 6.79 -13.16
CA ASP A 79 -29.67 5.79 -12.72
C ASP A 79 -29.37 4.38 -13.30
N LEU A 80 -28.11 3.95 -13.08
CA LEU A 80 -27.64 2.62 -13.44
C LEU A 80 -28.30 1.57 -12.56
N THR A 81 -28.95 0.59 -13.17
CA THR A 81 -29.68 -0.48 -12.47
C THR A 81 -29.31 -1.84 -13.04
N MET A 82 -29.36 -2.85 -12.18
CA MET A 82 -29.16 -4.25 -12.56
C MET A 82 -30.36 -5.08 -12.15
N GLU A 83 -30.67 -6.11 -12.92
CA GLU A 83 -31.70 -7.10 -12.60
C GLU A 83 -31.18 -8.53 -12.80
N LEU A 84 -31.46 -9.38 -11.82
CA LEU A 84 -31.29 -10.83 -11.86
C LEU A 84 -32.65 -11.43 -12.21
N ASP A 85 -32.81 -11.94 -13.44
CA ASP A 85 -34.04 -12.60 -13.90
C ASP A 85 -35.33 -11.80 -13.65
N GLY A 86 -35.26 -10.48 -13.90
CA GLY A 86 -36.38 -9.54 -13.72
C GLY A 86 -36.60 -9.08 -12.27
N VAL A 87 -35.74 -9.50 -11.34
CA VAL A 87 -35.69 -9.00 -9.96
C VAL A 87 -34.61 -7.93 -9.87
N PRO A 88 -34.95 -6.69 -9.44
CA PRO A 88 -33.94 -5.66 -9.19
C PRO A 88 -32.84 -6.20 -8.29
N TYR A 89 -31.60 -6.12 -8.77
CA TYR A 89 -30.42 -6.36 -7.98
C TYR A 89 -30.22 -5.14 -7.08
N ALA A 90 -30.95 -5.14 -5.96
CA ALA A 90 -30.59 -4.30 -4.84
C ALA A 90 -29.39 -4.96 -4.16
N GLN A 91 -28.31 -4.22 -4.00
CA GLN A 91 -27.16 -4.65 -3.22
C GLN A 91 -27.56 -4.64 -1.73
N GLU A 92 -28.48 -5.50 -1.31
CA GLU A 92 -28.46 -5.96 0.08
C GLU A 92 -27.21 -6.82 0.19
N LYS A 93 -26.07 -6.16 0.48
CA LYS A 93 -24.85 -6.84 0.88
C LYS A 93 -25.23 -7.65 2.10
N THR A 94 -25.54 -8.94 1.90
CA THR A 94 -25.81 -9.84 3.02
C THR A 94 -24.54 -9.83 3.84
N ALA A 95 -24.63 -9.32 5.07
CA ALA A 95 -23.48 -9.22 5.95
C ALA A 95 -22.79 -10.60 6.02
N LEU A 96 -21.55 -10.69 5.52
CA LEU A 96 -20.78 -11.93 5.53
C LEU A 96 -20.62 -12.46 6.96
N PHE A 97 -20.61 -11.53 7.91
CA PHE A 97 -20.42 -11.74 9.33
C PHE A 97 -21.21 -10.72 10.14
N ALA A 98 -21.96 -11.15 11.15
CA ALA A 98 -22.53 -10.25 12.15
C ALA A 98 -22.25 -10.82 13.53
N ALA A 99 -21.24 -10.27 14.22
CA ALA A 99 -20.85 -10.71 15.54
C ALA A 99 -22.06 -10.80 16.48
N ASN A 100 -22.29 -11.96 17.09
CA ASN A 100 -23.29 -12.14 18.15
C ASN A 100 -22.69 -11.78 19.53
N ASP A 101 -23.51 -11.84 20.59
CA ASP A 101 -23.07 -11.46 21.94
C ASP A 101 -21.96 -12.35 22.50
N GLU A 102 -21.94 -13.64 22.17
CA GLU A 102 -20.88 -14.57 22.59
C GLU A 102 -19.54 -14.21 21.93
N GLN A 103 -19.58 -13.85 20.65
CA GLN A 103 -18.40 -13.44 19.88
C GLN A 103 -17.85 -12.08 20.35
N VAL A 104 -18.73 -11.13 20.67
CA VAL A 104 -18.35 -9.84 21.28
C VAL A 104 -17.78 -10.04 22.68
N ALA A 105 -18.34 -10.95 23.48
CA ALA A 105 -17.80 -11.27 24.80
C ALA A 105 -16.41 -11.91 24.71
N TRP A 106 -16.17 -12.78 23.72
CA TRP A 106 -14.84 -13.33 23.45
C TRP A 106 -13.84 -12.24 23.05
N LEU A 107 -14.24 -11.32 22.15
CA LEU A 107 -13.43 -10.17 21.77
C LEU A 107 -13.05 -9.34 23.00
N ALA A 108 -14.02 -8.97 23.83
CA ALA A 108 -13.79 -8.16 25.02
C ALA A 108 -12.87 -8.86 26.05
N ALA A 109 -12.98 -10.18 26.18
CA ALA A 109 -12.15 -10.98 27.10
C ALA A 109 -10.70 -11.18 26.60
N ASN A 110 -10.47 -11.09 25.29
CA ASN A 110 -9.15 -11.24 24.66
C ASN A 110 -8.57 -9.91 24.16
N ALA A 111 -9.26 -8.80 24.41
CA ALA A 111 -8.81 -7.47 24.06
C ALA A 111 -7.74 -6.97 25.04
N HIS A 112 -6.73 -6.30 24.48
CA HIS A 112 -5.76 -5.50 25.18
C HIS A 112 -6.13 -4.01 24.98
N PRO A 113 -6.92 -3.41 25.88
CA PRO A 113 -7.23 -1.99 25.80
C PRO A 113 -5.98 -1.15 26.07
N PHE A 114 -5.86 -0.04 25.36
CA PHE A 114 -4.81 0.95 25.60
C PHE A 114 -5.42 2.36 25.72
N ALA A 115 -4.82 3.20 26.55
CA ALA A 115 -5.42 4.46 26.98
C ALA A 115 -5.40 5.51 25.87
N THR A 116 -4.34 5.55 25.06
CA THR A 116 -4.08 6.64 24.12
C THR A 116 -3.26 6.21 22.91
N ASP A 117 -3.39 6.94 21.81
CA ASP A 117 -2.50 6.88 20.65
C ASP A 117 -1.30 7.84 20.79
N ASP A 118 -1.27 8.69 21.82
CA ASP A 118 -0.20 9.67 22.07
C ASP A 118 1.19 9.02 22.24
N PRO A 119 2.16 9.28 21.34
CA PRO A 119 3.52 8.74 21.43
C PRO A 119 4.30 9.17 22.68
N ALA A 120 3.88 10.24 23.36
CA ALA A 120 4.55 10.73 24.56
C ALA A 120 4.15 9.95 25.84
N HIS A 121 3.04 9.19 25.80
CA HIS A 121 2.62 8.37 26.93
C HIS A 121 3.65 7.27 27.24
N ASP A 122 3.72 6.81 28.49
CA ASP A 122 4.54 5.65 28.84
C ASP A 122 3.96 4.36 28.24
N ASN A 123 4.73 3.27 28.22
CA ASN A 123 4.36 2.03 27.53
C ASN A 123 3.62 1.02 28.43
N THR A 124 3.18 1.41 29.65
CA THR A 124 2.62 0.44 30.61
C THR A 124 1.39 -0.29 30.09
N ASP A 125 0.49 0.42 29.39
CA ASP A 125 -0.70 -0.15 28.75
C ASP A 125 -0.38 -0.89 27.42
N LEU A 126 0.87 -0.85 26.95
CA LEU A 126 1.40 -1.59 25.80
C LEU A 126 2.26 -2.79 26.21
N ALA A 127 2.36 -3.11 27.51
CA ALA A 127 3.16 -4.24 28.01
C ALA A 127 2.80 -5.59 27.37
N PHE A 128 1.56 -5.73 26.87
CA PHE A 128 1.09 -6.91 26.15
C PHE A 128 1.84 -7.17 24.83
N LEU A 129 2.51 -6.15 24.27
CA LEU A 129 3.30 -6.30 23.04
C LEU A 129 4.43 -7.31 23.21
N GLY A 130 5.02 -7.42 24.40
CA GLY A 130 6.07 -8.39 24.66
C GLY A 130 5.62 -9.83 24.39
N ASP A 131 4.42 -10.19 24.83
CA ASP A 131 3.83 -11.52 24.59
C ASP A 131 3.46 -11.71 23.11
N ILE A 132 2.95 -10.65 22.46
CA ILE A 132 2.55 -10.71 21.05
C ILE A 132 3.74 -10.92 20.13
N VAL A 133 4.79 -10.13 20.36
CA VAL A 133 6.01 -10.06 19.53
C VAL A 133 6.92 -11.24 19.82
N GLY A 134 7.05 -11.63 21.10
CA GLY A 134 7.92 -12.73 21.51
C GLY A 134 9.34 -12.58 20.95
N SER A 135 9.80 -13.62 20.24
CA SER A 135 11.13 -13.65 19.60
C SER A 135 11.16 -13.20 18.14
N ALA A 136 10.06 -12.67 17.59
CA ALA A 136 9.98 -12.31 16.18
C ALA A 136 10.95 -11.17 15.82
N HIS A 137 11.73 -11.30 14.75
CA HIS A 137 12.59 -10.23 14.26
C HIS A 137 11.83 -9.19 13.42
N LEU A 138 10.67 -9.55 12.88
CA LEU A 138 9.86 -8.65 12.05
C LEU A 138 8.49 -8.39 12.65
N VAL A 139 8.15 -7.11 12.84
CA VAL A 139 6.80 -6.68 13.22
C VAL A 139 6.28 -5.71 12.16
N SER A 140 5.26 -6.14 11.43
CA SER A 140 4.62 -5.31 10.40
C SER A 140 3.43 -4.56 10.97
N LEU A 141 3.45 -3.24 10.87
CA LEU A 141 2.42 -2.31 11.36
C LEU A 141 1.66 -1.70 10.17
N GLY A 142 0.42 -2.13 10.03
CA GLY A 142 -0.46 -1.76 8.94
C GLY A 142 -1.14 -0.41 9.11
N GLU A 143 -2.01 -0.06 8.17
CA GLU A 143 -3.01 1.00 8.28
C GLU A 143 -4.09 0.77 7.22
N SER A 144 -5.38 0.87 7.58
CA SER A 144 -6.47 0.76 6.61
C SER A 144 -6.65 2.00 5.73
N THR A 145 -5.91 3.07 6.00
CA THR A 145 -5.86 4.32 5.23
C THR A 145 -4.53 5.03 5.49
N HIS A 146 -4.03 5.78 4.52
CA HIS A 146 -2.78 6.53 4.64
C HIS A 146 -2.93 7.94 5.23
N GLY A 147 -4.10 8.30 5.78
CA GLY A 147 -4.38 9.67 6.20
C GLY A 147 -5.06 9.80 7.55
N THR A 148 -4.85 8.86 8.47
CA THR A 148 -5.43 8.89 9.82
C THR A 148 -4.38 9.29 10.85
N ALA A 149 -4.61 10.38 11.56
CA ALA A 149 -3.69 10.90 12.57
C ALA A 149 -3.43 9.89 13.70
N GLU A 150 -4.49 9.22 14.18
CA GLU A 150 -4.43 8.24 15.25
C GLU A 150 -3.60 7.01 14.87
N PHE A 151 -3.61 6.60 13.60
CA PHE A 151 -2.76 5.50 13.11
C PHE A 151 -1.29 5.88 13.12
N PHE A 152 -0.97 7.10 12.66
CA PHE A 152 0.41 7.56 12.64
C PHE A 152 0.96 7.73 14.06
N ARG A 153 0.17 8.30 14.97
CA ARG A 153 0.54 8.44 16.39
C ARG A 153 0.66 7.09 17.08
N LEU A 154 -0.32 6.20 16.90
CA LEU A 154 -0.27 4.86 17.46
C LEU A 154 0.94 4.09 16.95
N LYS A 155 1.24 4.11 15.65
CA LYS A 155 2.42 3.41 15.11
C LYS A 155 3.74 4.00 15.57
N HIS A 156 3.85 5.33 15.68
CA HIS A 156 4.99 5.95 16.35
C HIS A 156 5.13 5.40 17.78
N ARG A 157 4.05 5.37 18.55
CA ARG A 157 4.03 4.82 19.91
C ARG A 157 4.45 3.34 19.97
N LEU A 158 3.95 2.51 19.04
CA LEU A 158 4.31 1.10 18.93
C LEU A 158 5.80 0.93 18.60
N VAL A 159 6.33 1.68 17.61
CA VAL A 159 7.75 1.64 17.25
C VAL A 159 8.63 2.08 18.41
N ARG A 160 8.21 3.11 19.15
CA ARG A 160 8.89 3.56 20.37
C ARG A 160 8.98 2.45 21.42
N CYS A 161 7.86 1.78 21.73
CA CYS A 161 7.85 0.65 22.65
C CYS A 161 8.75 -0.50 22.15
N LEU A 162 8.66 -0.86 20.87
CA LEU A 162 9.50 -1.90 20.26
C LEU A 162 11.00 -1.59 20.37
N ALA A 163 11.40 -0.33 20.17
CA ALA A 163 12.79 0.10 20.25
C ALA A 163 13.29 0.16 21.70
N GLU A 164 12.52 0.76 22.61
CA GLU A 164 12.90 0.98 24.00
C GLU A 164 12.89 -0.31 24.83
N GLU A 165 11.99 -1.26 24.55
CA GLU A 165 11.72 -2.41 25.43
C GLU A 165 11.92 -3.78 24.77
N HIS A 166 11.95 -3.84 23.43
CA HIS A 166 12.00 -5.09 22.69
C HIS A 166 13.18 -5.20 21.71
N GLY A 167 14.13 -4.26 21.74
CA GLY A 167 15.39 -4.36 20.99
C GLY A 167 15.25 -4.22 19.47
N PHE A 168 14.21 -3.53 19.01
CA PHE A 168 14.07 -3.18 17.59
C PHE A 168 14.97 -2.00 17.24
N THR A 169 15.94 -2.25 16.37
CA THR A 169 16.96 -1.27 15.97
C THR A 169 16.74 -0.74 14.56
N LEU A 170 15.82 -1.33 13.80
CA LEU A 170 15.50 -0.91 12.45
C LEU A 170 14.03 -0.51 12.36
N PHE A 171 13.77 0.65 11.76
CA PHE A 171 12.45 1.04 11.31
C PHE A 171 12.48 1.19 9.79
N ALA A 172 11.55 0.57 9.09
CA ALA A 172 11.41 0.77 7.65
C ALA A 172 9.96 1.08 7.27
N ILE A 173 9.77 2.03 6.35
CA ILE A 173 8.46 2.52 5.91
C ILE A 173 8.26 2.31 4.40
N GLU A 174 7.01 2.23 3.97
CA GLU A 174 6.56 2.16 2.56
C GLU A 174 6.86 3.46 1.80
N ALA A 175 8.15 3.79 1.69
CA ALA A 175 8.69 4.95 1.02
C ALA A 175 9.89 4.54 0.16
N SER A 176 10.22 5.41 -0.81
CA SER A 176 11.35 5.17 -1.71
C SER A 176 12.65 5.07 -0.91
N MET A 177 13.32 3.93 -1.05
CA MET A 177 14.45 3.53 -0.22
C MET A 177 15.62 4.53 -0.25
N PRO A 178 16.06 5.09 -1.39
CA PRO A 178 17.16 6.04 -1.41
C PRO A 178 16.87 7.37 -0.70
N GLU A 179 15.64 7.88 -0.78
CA GLU A 179 15.21 9.08 -0.09
C GLU A 179 15.16 8.86 1.42
N ALA A 180 14.68 7.69 1.85
CA ALA A 180 14.68 7.30 3.25
C ALA A 180 16.09 7.18 3.85
N GLU A 181 17.12 6.78 3.08
CA GLU A 181 18.51 6.80 3.56
C GLU A 181 19.02 8.21 3.90
N ARG A 182 18.46 9.26 3.28
CA ARG A 182 18.78 10.64 3.68
C ARG A 182 18.16 10.98 5.03
N LEU A 183 16.95 10.48 5.32
CA LEU A 183 16.36 10.56 6.66
C LEU A 183 17.13 9.74 7.68
N ASN A 184 17.62 8.55 7.31
CA ASN A 184 18.49 7.76 8.18
C ASN A 184 19.71 8.55 8.63
N ARG A 185 20.37 9.25 7.69
CA ARG A 185 21.50 10.11 8.01
C ARG A 185 21.12 11.17 9.02
N TYR A 186 19.99 11.86 8.85
CA TYR A 186 19.49 12.80 9.84
C TYR A 186 19.25 12.14 11.21
N VAL A 187 18.59 10.98 11.24
CA VAL A 187 18.29 10.25 12.48
C VAL A 187 19.57 9.86 13.23
N LEU A 188 20.63 9.46 12.51
CA LEU A 188 21.91 9.04 13.10
C LEU A 188 22.83 10.23 13.45
N THR A 189 22.87 11.28 12.64
CA THR A 189 23.90 12.35 12.73
C THR A 189 23.33 13.75 13.02
N GLY A 190 22.04 13.97 12.81
CA GLY A 190 21.41 15.29 12.86
C GLY A 190 21.63 16.14 11.61
N GLU A 191 22.23 15.60 10.54
CA GLU A 191 22.52 16.35 9.32
C GLU A 191 21.26 16.51 8.44
N GLY A 192 20.94 17.76 8.09
CA GLY A 192 19.83 18.12 7.20
C GLY A 192 18.61 18.69 7.94
N ASP A 193 17.67 19.25 7.18
CA ASP A 193 16.38 19.69 7.71
C ASP A 193 15.38 18.53 7.66
N PRO A 194 14.90 18.01 8.81
CA PRO A 194 14.01 16.86 8.83
C PRO A 194 12.68 17.11 8.12
N ALA A 195 12.15 18.35 8.13
CA ALA A 195 10.89 18.64 7.47
C ALA A 195 11.03 18.58 5.93
N ALA A 196 12.13 19.13 5.40
CA ALA A 196 12.48 19.01 3.99
C ALA A 196 12.80 17.57 3.58
N LEU A 197 13.46 16.79 4.44
CA LEU A 197 13.76 15.38 4.18
C LEU A 197 12.51 14.50 4.18
N VAL A 198 11.55 14.74 5.08
CA VAL A 198 10.24 14.09 5.08
C VAL A 198 9.47 14.43 3.80
N ALA A 199 9.40 15.71 3.41
CA ALA A 199 8.82 16.12 2.13
C ALA A 199 9.57 15.51 0.92
N GLY A 200 10.86 15.23 1.09
CA GLY A 200 11.75 14.57 0.13
C GLY A 200 11.40 13.13 -0.20
N MET A 201 10.54 12.46 0.58
CA MET A 201 9.99 11.14 0.24
C MET A 201 8.84 11.20 -0.79
N TYR A 202 8.52 12.41 -1.26
CA TYR A 202 7.60 12.76 -2.35
C TYR A 202 6.11 12.47 -2.14
N PHE A 203 5.78 11.38 -1.45
CA PHE A 203 4.39 10.99 -1.26
C PHE A 203 3.74 11.78 -0.14
N TRP A 204 2.54 12.32 -0.39
CA TRP A 204 1.86 13.21 0.56
C TRP A 204 1.54 12.51 1.89
N THR A 205 1.35 11.18 1.85
CA THR A 205 1.01 10.33 2.99
C THR A 205 2.03 10.44 4.11
N TRP A 206 3.30 10.64 3.75
CA TRP A 206 4.40 10.77 4.70
C TRP A 206 4.72 12.21 5.06
N ARG A 207 4.25 13.18 4.27
CA ARG A 207 4.47 14.61 4.50
C ARG A 207 3.49 15.14 5.55
N THR A 208 3.63 14.65 6.78
CA THR A 208 2.75 14.95 7.90
C THR A 208 3.52 15.29 9.18
N GLU A 209 2.88 16.06 10.07
CA GLU A 209 3.41 16.41 11.39
C GLU A 209 3.66 15.16 12.22
N GLU A 210 2.81 14.13 12.10
CA GLU A 210 2.97 12.88 12.84
C GLU A 210 4.24 12.12 12.43
N VAL A 211 4.55 12.02 11.14
CA VAL A 211 5.78 11.37 10.66
C VAL A 211 7.02 12.21 11.02
N LEU A 212 6.93 13.54 10.92
CA LEU A 212 8.01 14.44 11.35
C LEU A 212 8.28 14.30 12.86
N ALA A 213 7.25 14.18 13.68
CA ALA A 213 7.38 13.96 15.12
C ALA A 213 8.11 12.64 15.43
N MET A 214 7.80 11.57 14.70
CA MET A 214 8.49 10.29 14.83
C MET A 214 9.97 10.39 14.44
N VAL A 215 10.29 11.02 13.30
CA VAL A 215 11.68 11.24 12.86
C VAL A 215 12.49 12.03 13.89
N ARG A 216 11.88 13.04 14.52
CA ARG A 216 12.51 13.81 15.61
C ARG A 216 12.72 12.97 16.87
N TRP A 217 11.75 12.14 17.25
CA TRP A 217 11.90 11.21 18.37
C TRP A 217 13.03 10.19 18.10
N MET A 218 13.12 9.59 16.91
CA MET A 218 14.18 8.65 16.57
C MET A 218 15.57 9.29 16.72
N ARG A 219 15.72 10.54 16.27
CA ARG A 219 16.95 11.31 16.49
C ARG A 219 17.26 11.50 17.98
N GLN A 220 16.26 11.94 18.75
CA GLN A 220 16.41 12.14 20.19
C GLN A 220 16.77 10.84 20.93
N HIS A 221 16.16 9.72 20.56
CA HIS A 221 16.44 8.40 21.10
C HIS A 221 17.92 8.02 20.89
N ASN A 222 18.43 8.23 19.66
CA ASN A 222 19.83 7.98 19.33
C ASN A 222 20.81 8.89 20.09
N GLU A 223 20.46 10.16 20.31
CA GLU A 223 21.26 11.09 21.11
C GLU A 223 21.36 10.69 22.59
N GLN A 224 20.35 9.99 23.09
CA GLN A 224 20.27 9.54 24.49
C GLN A 224 20.89 8.16 24.72
N GLY A 225 21.57 7.60 23.71
CA GLY A 225 22.26 6.32 23.79
C GLY A 225 21.43 5.12 23.35
N GLY A 226 20.21 5.34 22.85
CA GLY A 226 19.48 4.34 22.07
C GLY A 226 20.06 4.15 20.67
N HIS A 227 19.50 3.23 19.90
CA HIS A 227 19.88 3.02 18.50
C HIS A 227 18.68 2.57 17.67
N ILE A 228 18.29 3.40 16.70
CA ILE A 228 17.28 3.09 15.69
C ILE A 228 17.65 3.72 14.35
N GLU A 229 17.58 2.94 13.28
CA GLU A 229 17.78 3.37 11.89
C GLU A 229 16.43 3.61 11.19
N PHE A 230 16.40 4.53 10.22
CA PHE A 230 15.23 4.82 9.39
C PHE A 230 15.47 4.38 7.95
N HIS A 231 14.64 3.49 7.41
CA HIS A 231 14.77 2.98 6.05
C HIS A 231 13.47 3.09 5.26
N GLY A 232 13.59 2.97 3.94
CA GLY A 232 12.48 2.70 3.05
C GLY A 232 12.66 1.33 2.44
N PHE A 233 11.62 0.77 1.84
CA PHE A 233 11.72 -0.50 1.11
C PHE A 233 11.06 -0.46 -0.26
N ASP A 234 10.51 0.69 -0.65
CA ASP A 234 9.84 0.88 -1.94
C ASP A 234 10.81 1.41 -3.02
N MET A 235 10.48 1.17 -4.28
CA MET A 235 11.32 1.46 -5.45
C MET A 235 10.56 2.23 -6.55
N GLN A 236 9.37 2.75 -6.23
CA GLN A 236 8.54 3.52 -7.18
C GLN A 236 9.23 4.77 -7.74
N SER A 237 10.19 5.37 -7.01
CA SER A 237 10.95 6.56 -7.44
C SER A 237 12.43 6.19 -7.71
N PRO A 238 12.80 5.82 -8.95
CA PRO A 238 14.16 5.34 -9.23
C PRO A 238 15.20 6.46 -9.40
N GLY A 239 14.82 7.75 -9.39
CA GLY A 239 15.70 8.88 -9.72
C GLY A 239 17.00 8.93 -8.92
N LEU A 240 16.91 8.87 -7.60
CA LEU A 240 18.09 8.89 -6.73
C LEU A 240 18.91 7.59 -6.80
N ALA A 241 18.26 6.44 -6.99
CA ALA A 241 18.98 5.19 -7.25
C ALA A 241 19.80 5.26 -8.54
N MET A 242 19.19 5.77 -9.63
CA MET A 242 19.86 5.99 -10.90
C MET A 242 21.06 6.93 -10.77
N ARG A 243 20.90 8.07 -10.07
CA ARG A 243 22.01 9.00 -9.82
C ARG A 243 23.15 8.34 -9.03
N THR A 244 22.82 7.58 -7.99
CA THR A 244 23.83 6.88 -7.17
C THR A 244 24.67 5.94 -8.04
N VAL A 245 24.04 5.20 -8.95
CA VAL A 245 24.75 4.31 -9.88
C VAL A 245 25.54 5.10 -10.93
N GLN A 246 25.03 6.23 -11.42
CA GLN A 246 25.76 7.11 -12.35
C GLN A 246 27.04 7.67 -11.72
N ASP A 247 26.96 8.20 -10.50
CA ASP A 247 28.09 8.74 -9.77
C ASP A 247 29.15 7.66 -9.48
N LEU A 248 28.69 6.46 -9.11
CA LEU A 248 29.53 5.29 -8.90
C LEU A 248 30.28 4.88 -10.17
N ALA A 249 29.57 4.76 -11.29
CA ALA A 249 30.15 4.39 -12.58
C ALA A 249 31.18 5.43 -13.04
N GLN A 250 30.84 6.71 -12.89
CA GLN A 250 31.72 7.83 -13.26
C GLN A 250 33.05 7.81 -12.49
N ALA A 251 33.02 7.41 -11.21
CA ALA A 251 34.20 7.38 -10.35
C ALA A 251 35.05 6.11 -10.54
N HIS A 252 34.42 4.95 -10.79
CA HIS A 252 35.07 3.66 -10.57
C HIS A 252 34.77 2.55 -11.60
N ALA A 253 33.86 2.77 -12.55
CA ALA A 253 33.57 1.85 -13.64
C ALA A 253 33.47 2.62 -14.98
N PRO A 254 34.60 3.22 -15.45
CA PRO A 254 34.59 4.14 -16.59
C PRO A 254 34.12 3.50 -17.91
N ASP A 255 34.28 2.19 -18.06
CA ASP A 255 33.79 1.40 -19.19
C ASP A 255 32.26 1.26 -19.21
N LEU A 256 31.58 1.49 -18.08
CA LEU A 256 30.12 1.42 -17.97
C LEU A 256 29.43 2.78 -18.08
N VAL A 257 30.18 3.89 -18.01
CA VAL A 257 29.62 5.26 -17.94
C VAL A 257 28.69 5.56 -19.10
N ALA A 258 29.09 5.22 -20.33
CA ALA A 258 28.28 5.48 -21.51
C ALA A 258 26.96 4.70 -21.49
N ASP A 259 27.01 3.41 -21.13
CA ASP A 259 25.85 2.52 -21.08
C ASP A 259 24.87 2.95 -19.98
N VAL A 260 25.37 3.24 -18.77
CA VAL A 260 24.56 3.73 -17.65
C VAL A 260 23.87 5.05 -18.03
N ALA A 261 24.63 6.01 -18.57
CA ALA A 261 24.08 7.32 -18.94
C ALA A 261 23.00 7.22 -20.03
N ALA A 262 23.23 6.43 -21.08
CA ALA A 262 22.28 6.27 -22.17
C ALA A 262 20.99 5.58 -21.71
N ASN A 263 21.10 4.44 -21.01
CA ASN A 263 19.95 3.67 -20.57
C ASN A 263 19.09 4.42 -19.55
N TYR A 264 19.71 5.11 -18.58
CA TYR A 264 18.96 5.86 -17.57
C TYR A 264 18.35 7.14 -18.12
N ALA A 265 18.98 7.78 -19.11
CA ALA A 265 18.36 8.90 -19.82
C ALA A 265 17.09 8.47 -20.57
N GLU A 266 17.13 7.31 -21.24
CA GLU A 266 15.96 6.75 -21.92
C GLU A 266 14.86 6.35 -20.93
N LEU A 267 15.21 5.63 -19.87
CA LEU A 267 14.26 5.23 -18.82
C LEU A 267 13.57 6.46 -18.21
N ARG A 268 14.34 7.49 -17.85
CA ARG A 268 13.82 8.76 -17.32
C ARG A 268 12.83 9.42 -18.30
N GLY A 269 13.16 9.45 -19.59
CA GLY A 269 12.28 10.02 -20.62
C GLY A 269 10.94 9.29 -20.70
N LEU A 270 10.97 7.95 -20.72
CA LEU A 270 9.77 7.11 -20.79
C LEU A 270 8.92 7.21 -19.51
N ALA A 271 9.55 7.15 -18.34
CA ALA A 271 8.87 7.27 -17.06
C ALA A 271 8.16 8.63 -16.91
N ARG A 272 8.82 9.72 -17.34
CA ARG A 272 8.21 11.05 -17.34
C ARG A 272 7.02 11.15 -18.28
N ALA A 273 7.12 10.59 -19.48
CA ALA A 273 6.03 10.56 -20.44
C ALA A 273 4.82 9.79 -19.87
N ALA A 274 5.06 8.64 -19.23
CA ALA A 274 4.02 7.85 -18.56
C ALA A 274 3.33 8.62 -17.42
N ALA A 275 4.11 9.25 -16.56
CA ALA A 275 3.59 10.06 -15.45
C ALA A 275 2.79 11.29 -15.93
N ALA A 276 3.19 11.91 -17.05
CA ALA A 276 2.44 12.98 -17.69
C ALA A 276 1.14 12.49 -18.33
N GLY A 277 1.16 11.31 -18.94
CA GLY A 277 0.00 10.69 -19.61
C GLY A 277 -0.98 9.98 -18.68
N GLY A 278 -0.67 9.86 -17.38
CA GLY A 278 -1.54 9.21 -16.39
C GLY A 278 -1.57 7.67 -16.48
N SER A 279 -0.62 7.05 -17.18
CA SER A 279 -0.60 5.59 -17.41
C SER A 279 -0.06 4.76 -16.24
N GLY A 280 0.28 5.39 -15.11
CA GLY A 280 0.93 4.75 -13.96
C GLY A 280 2.41 4.46 -14.24
N TYR A 281 2.69 3.37 -14.96
CA TYR A 281 4.04 2.93 -15.31
C TYR A 281 4.33 3.04 -16.81
N ALA A 282 5.62 3.13 -17.16
CA ALA A 282 6.05 3.27 -18.53
C ALA A 282 6.06 1.93 -19.28
N GLN A 283 5.65 1.95 -20.54
CA GLN A 283 5.87 0.82 -21.45
C GLN A 283 7.31 0.86 -21.94
N LEU A 284 8.13 -0.07 -21.46
CA LEU A 284 9.57 -0.12 -21.74
C LEU A 284 9.88 -1.07 -22.91
N PRO A 285 10.69 -0.65 -23.90
CA PRO A 285 11.19 -1.54 -24.94
C PRO A 285 12.00 -2.71 -24.35
N GLU A 286 11.88 -3.90 -24.94
CA GLU A 286 12.59 -5.11 -24.46
C GLU A 286 14.11 -4.92 -24.45
N ARG A 287 14.66 -4.17 -25.41
CA ARG A 287 16.09 -3.82 -25.43
C ARG A 287 16.50 -3.08 -24.16
N LEU A 288 15.71 -2.09 -23.72
CA LEU A 288 16.03 -1.26 -22.57
C LEU A 288 15.95 -2.09 -21.27
N ARG A 289 14.97 -3.00 -21.19
CA ARG A 289 14.86 -3.95 -20.09
C ARG A 289 16.12 -4.83 -19.99
N THR A 290 16.52 -5.40 -21.12
CA THR A 290 17.72 -6.24 -21.22
C THR A 290 18.98 -5.47 -20.83
N ASP A 291 19.15 -4.27 -21.40
CA ASP A 291 20.33 -3.44 -21.18
C ASP A 291 20.46 -3.01 -19.71
N ILE A 292 19.35 -2.60 -19.07
CA ILE A 292 19.35 -2.24 -17.64
C ILE A 292 19.66 -3.45 -16.76
N ASN A 293 19.04 -4.61 -17.03
CA ASN A 293 19.28 -5.84 -16.26
C ASN A 293 20.72 -6.37 -16.40
N ALA A 294 21.46 -5.95 -17.44
CA ALA A 294 22.87 -6.28 -17.61
C ALA A 294 23.82 -5.34 -16.84
N LEU A 295 23.35 -4.18 -16.35
CA LEU A 295 24.21 -3.19 -15.69
C LEU A 295 24.70 -3.66 -14.32
N ARG A 296 23.84 -4.20 -13.46
CA ARG A 296 24.26 -4.61 -12.10
C ARG A 296 25.29 -5.73 -12.11
N PRO A 297 25.15 -6.83 -12.87
CA PRO A 297 26.20 -7.85 -12.94
C PRO A 297 27.55 -7.29 -13.39
N ARG A 298 27.56 -6.34 -14.34
CA ARG A 298 28.78 -5.67 -14.78
C ARG A 298 29.35 -4.75 -13.69
N LEU A 299 28.52 -3.99 -12.98
CA LEU A 299 28.95 -3.18 -11.84
C LEU A 299 29.53 -4.05 -10.71
N GLU A 300 28.99 -5.26 -10.51
CA GLU A 300 29.48 -6.23 -9.53
C GLU A 300 30.93 -6.66 -9.82
N GLU A 301 31.35 -6.72 -11.09
CA GLU A 301 32.75 -6.99 -11.48
C GLU A 301 33.72 -5.91 -10.94
N HIS A 302 33.23 -4.70 -10.68
CA HIS A 302 33.99 -3.60 -10.07
C HIS A 302 33.90 -3.58 -8.54
N ARG A 303 33.15 -4.49 -7.88
CA ARG A 303 32.92 -4.45 -6.42
C ARG A 303 34.20 -4.29 -5.61
N ALA A 304 35.24 -5.07 -5.92
CA ALA A 304 36.49 -5.02 -5.14
C ALA A 304 37.18 -3.65 -5.21
N ALA A 305 37.19 -3.02 -6.40
CA ALA A 305 37.74 -1.68 -6.57
C ALA A 305 36.88 -0.62 -5.87
N LEU A 306 35.56 -0.77 -5.94
CA LEU A 306 34.60 0.08 -5.24
C LEU A 306 34.78 0.02 -3.73
N ALA A 307 34.76 -1.18 -3.16
CA ALA A 307 34.99 -1.43 -1.75
C ALA A 307 36.30 -0.82 -1.25
N ALA A 308 37.39 -0.97 -2.02
CA ALA A 308 38.68 -0.38 -1.69
C ALA A 308 38.66 1.16 -1.69
N ALA A 309 37.79 1.79 -2.48
CA ALA A 309 37.72 3.25 -2.60
C ALA A 309 36.76 3.89 -1.60
N VAL A 310 35.58 3.30 -1.38
CA VAL A 310 34.47 3.91 -0.61
C VAL A 310 34.01 3.09 0.60
N GLY A 311 34.63 1.93 0.84
CA GLY A 311 34.23 0.97 1.86
C GLY A 311 33.16 -0.01 1.39
N ASP A 312 33.14 -1.20 1.99
CA ASP A 312 32.25 -2.29 1.61
C ASP A 312 30.76 -1.92 1.68
N SER A 313 30.34 -1.23 2.74
CA SER A 313 28.94 -0.84 2.95
C SER A 313 28.46 0.15 1.87
N THR A 314 29.27 1.15 1.53
CA THR A 314 28.95 2.13 0.49
C THR A 314 28.89 1.47 -0.89
N ALA A 315 29.82 0.56 -1.18
CA ALA A 315 29.82 -0.21 -2.42
C ALA A 315 28.58 -1.12 -2.52
N ALA A 316 28.24 -1.82 -1.44
CA ALA A 316 27.04 -2.68 -1.39
C ALA A 316 25.75 -1.88 -1.59
N TRP A 317 25.64 -0.70 -0.98
CA TRP A 317 24.51 0.20 -1.17
C TRP A 317 24.38 0.65 -2.64
N ALA A 318 25.47 1.08 -3.27
CA ALA A 318 25.42 1.54 -4.65
C ALA A 318 25.04 0.40 -5.63
N LEU A 319 25.50 -0.82 -5.39
CA LEU A 319 25.07 -2.01 -6.13
C LEU A 319 23.61 -2.36 -5.87
N HIS A 320 23.11 -2.14 -4.65
CA HIS A 320 21.69 -2.28 -4.34
C HIS A 320 20.85 -1.18 -5.02
N CYS A 321 21.35 0.06 -5.17
CA CYS A 321 20.67 1.06 -6.00
C CYS A 321 20.51 0.58 -7.46
N ALA A 322 21.47 -0.15 -8.03
CA ALA A 322 21.29 -0.77 -9.34
C ALA A 322 20.17 -1.82 -9.31
N ARG A 323 20.05 -2.60 -8.22
CA ARG A 323 18.92 -3.54 -8.02
C ARG A 323 17.57 -2.82 -7.92
N LEU A 324 17.49 -1.67 -7.23
CA LEU A 324 16.25 -0.87 -7.15
C LEU A 324 15.80 -0.40 -8.55
N VAL A 325 16.75 -0.03 -9.43
CA VAL A 325 16.43 0.34 -10.82
C VAL A 325 15.94 -0.87 -11.62
N GLU A 326 16.53 -2.07 -11.44
CA GLU A 326 16.01 -3.31 -12.03
C GLU A 326 14.58 -3.59 -11.55
N GLN A 327 14.32 -3.49 -10.25
CA GLN A 327 12.99 -3.72 -9.68
C GLN A 327 11.95 -2.73 -10.22
N TYR A 328 12.31 -1.46 -10.41
CA TYR A 328 11.45 -0.48 -11.07
C TYR A 328 11.12 -0.90 -12.52
N VAL A 329 12.11 -1.41 -13.26
CA VAL A 329 11.91 -1.94 -14.62
C VAL A 329 11.00 -3.18 -14.60
N GLU A 330 11.19 -4.08 -13.64
CA GLU A 330 10.31 -5.25 -13.42
C GLU A 330 8.87 -4.79 -13.19
N MET A 331 8.63 -3.81 -12.33
CA MET A 331 7.30 -3.24 -12.07
C MET A 331 6.66 -2.63 -13.31
N CYS A 332 7.43 -1.96 -14.18
CA CYS A 332 6.91 -1.42 -15.43
C CYS A 332 6.32 -2.47 -16.38
N GLY A 333 6.68 -3.76 -16.21
CA GLY A 333 6.12 -4.88 -17.00
C GLY A 333 5.40 -5.94 -16.17
N GLY A 334 5.31 -5.74 -14.85
CA GLY A 334 4.82 -6.72 -13.89
C GLY A 334 3.33 -6.58 -13.62
N ASP A 335 2.79 -7.53 -12.86
CA ASP A 335 1.47 -7.42 -12.26
C ASP A 335 1.53 -6.72 -10.89
N GLY A 336 0.36 -6.57 -10.24
CA GLY A 336 0.26 -5.95 -8.92
C GLY A 336 1.10 -6.64 -7.82
N SER A 337 1.49 -7.91 -8.01
CA SER A 337 2.32 -8.64 -7.03
C SER A 337 3.82 -8.38 -7.16
N THR A 338 4.25 -7.81 -8.30
CA THR A 338 5.67 -7.58 -8.57
C THR A 338 6.25 -6.55 -7.60
N ARG A 339 5.53 -5.45 -7.34
CA ARG A 339 5.96 -4.42 -6.37
C ARG A 339 6.13 -5.02 -4.97
N ASP A 340 5.15 -5.77 -4.50
CA ASP A 340 5.16 -6.39 -3.18
C ASP A 340 6.27 -7.43 -2.99
N ARG A 341 6.59 -8.22 -4.03
CA ARG A 341 7.77 -9.09 -4.02
C ARG A 341 9.06 -8.29 -3.89
N CYS A 342 9.21 -7.20 -4.66
CA CYS A 342 10.39 -6.34 -4.62
C CYS A 342 10.54 -5.65 -3.25
N MET A 343 9.44 -5.18 -2.65
CA MET A 343 9.47 -4.62 -1.29
C MET A 343 9.94 -5.66 -0.27
N ALA A 344 9.46 -6.91 -0.36
CA ALA A 344 9.93 -7.98 0.52
C ALA A 344 11.42 -8.30 0.32
N GLU A 345 11.94 -8.30 -0.92
CA GLU A 345 13.38 -8.45 -1.19
C GLU A 345 14.23 -7.32 -0.59
N ASN A 346 13.70 -6.09 -0.55
CA ASN A 346 14.42 -4.96 0.04
C ASN A 346 14.41 -5.01 1.56
N VAL A 347 13.33 -5.50 2.18
CA VAL A 347 13.29 -5.83 3.61
C VAL A 347 14.35 -6.88 3.94
N ASP A 348 14.44 -7.97 3.17
CA ASP A 348 15.45 -9.00 3.35
C ASP A 348 16.87 -8.42 3.25
N TRP A 349 17.12 -7.56 2.27
CA TRP A 349 18.42 -6.91 2.09
C TRP A 349 18.82 -6.04 3.29
N LEU A 350 17.86 -5.32 3.90
CA LEU A 350 18.10 -4.51 5.09
C LEU A 350 18.43 -5.39 6.32
N LEU A 351 17.72 -6.50 6.51
CA LEU A 351 18.01 -7.45 7.59
C LEU A 351 19.38 -8.11 7.42
N ASP A 352 19.68 -8.59 6.21
CA ASP A 352 20.98 -9.20 5.89
C ASP A 352 22.15 -8.25 6.17
N ARG A 353 21.97 -6.95 5.87
CA ARG A 353 22.97 -5.91 6.13
C ARG A 353 23.17 -5.65 7.61
N ALA A 354 22.10 -5.65 8.39
CA ALA A 354 22.14 -5.36 9.82
C ALA A 354 22.63 -6.56 10.65
N GLY A 355 22.48 -7.77 10.12
CA GLY A 355 22.94 -9.02 10.72
C GLY A 355 21.80 -9.85 11.33
N PRO A 356 22.10 -11.09 11.75
CA PRO A 356 21.10 -12.09 12.10
C PRO A 356 20.28 -11.78 13.36
N ASP A 357 20.78 -10.91 14.24
CA ASP A 357 20.11 -10.51 15.48
C ASP A 357 19.25 -9.24 15.30
N ALA A 358 19.25 -8.65 14.10
CA ALA A 358 18.56 -7.39 13.85
C ALA A 358 17.04 -7.58 13.88
N ARG A 359 16.34 -6.70 14.61
CA ARG A 359 14.88 -6.67 14.66
C ARG A 359 14.36 -5.39 14.01
N MET A 360 13.32 -5.52 13.19
CA MET A 360 12.79 -4.46 12.34
C MET A 360 11.27 -4.29 12.48
N ALA A 361 10.87 -3.04 12.70
CA ALA A 361 9.48 -2.63 12.60
C ALA A 361 9.21 -2.12 11.18
N LEU A 362 8.25 -2.74 10.49
CA LEU A 362 7.81 -2.35 9.15
C LEU A 362 6.54 -1.51 9.24
N TRP A 363 6.43 -0.45 8.44
CA TRP A 363 5.24 0.39 8.35
C TRP A 363 4.76 0.46 6.91
N ALA A 364 3.56 -0.05 6.65
CA ALA A 364 2.93 0.02 5.32
C ALA A 364 1.40 0.01 5.43
N HIS A 365 0.72 0.12 4.30
CA HIS A 365 -0.72 -0.15 4.23
C HIS A 365 -1.05 -1.60 4.69
N ASN A 366 -2.23 -1.80 5.29
CA ASN A 366 -2.77 -3.11 5.66
C ASN A 366 -2.67 -4.14 4.50
N GLY A 367 -2.98 -3.68 3.28
CA GLY A 367 -2.89 -4.49 2.06
C GLY A 367 -1.50 -5.06 1.78
N HIS A 368 -0.43 -4.31 2.11
CA HIS A 368 0.96 -4.73 1.89
C HIS A 368 1.47 -5.66 3.00
N ILE A 369 1.08 -5.43 4.25
CA ILE A 369 1.53 -6.27 5.38
C ILE A 369 0.72 -7.57 5.54
N SER A 370 -0.39 -7.69 4.82
CA SER A 370 -1.26 -8.86 4.87
C SER A 370 -0.50 -10.15 4.53
N ARG A 371 -0.71 -11.19 5.33
CA ARG A 371 -0.07 -12.51 5.15
C ARG A 371 -0.60 -13.27 3.93
N VAL A 372 -1.75 -12.85 3.41
CA VAL A 372 -2.34 -13.33 2.15
C VAL A 372 -2.70 -12.13 1.24
N GLY A 373 -2.94 -12.38 -0.05
CA GLY A 373 -3.31 -11.35 -1.01
C GLY A 373 -4.81 -11.04 -1.05
N TYR A 374 -5.19 -9.78 -1.27
CA TYR A 374 -6.60 -9.34 -1.45
C TYR A 374 -7.13 -9.60 -2.88
N GLY A 375 -6.92 -10.78 -3.46
CA GLY A 375 -7.38 -11.11 -4.82
C GLY A 375 -6.61 -10.41 -5.98
N MET A 376 -5.69 -9.51 -5.66
CA MET A 376 -4.85 -8.74 -6.61
C MET A 376 -3.43 -9.33 -6.82
N GLY A 377 -3.16 -10.51 -6.28
CA GLY A 377 -1.82 -11.12 -6.24
C GLY A 377 -1.27 -11.23 -4.82
N SER A 378 -0.02 -11.70 -4.67
CA SER A 378 0.61 -11.84 -3.34
C SER A 378 1.02 -10.48 -2.77
N ALA A 379 0.77 -10.26 -1.49
CA ALA A 379 1.21 -9.07 -0.75
C ALA A 379 2.64 -9.25 -0.22
N MET A 380 3.30 -8.16 0.19
CA MET A 380 4.64 -8.19 0.78
C MET A 380 4.66 -9.10 2.01
N GLY A 381 3.63 -9.01 2.87
CA GLY A 381 3.43 -9.88 4.03
C GLY A 381 3.28 -11.36 3.67
N THR A 382 2.76 -11.69 2.48
CA THR A 382 2.75 -13.07 1.97
C THR A 382 4.17 -13.57 1.70
N HIS A 383 5.01 -12.75 1.07
CA HIS A 383 6.41 -13.10 0.80
C HIS A 383 7.22 -13.23 2.09
N LEU A 384 7.10 -12.26 3.00
CA LEU A 384 7.79 -12.28 4.29
C LEU A 384 7.36 -13.46 5.15
N SER A 385 6.05 -13.73 5.26
CA SER A 385 5.54 -14.90 6.00
C SER A 385 6.07 -16.23 5.45
N ARG A 386 6.24 -16.35 4.11
CA ARG A 386 6.80 -17.56 3.49
C ARG A 386 8.29 -17.73 3.74
N ARG A 387 9.06 -16.63 3.77
CA ARG A 387 10.52 -16.64 3.95
C ARG A 387 10.93 -16.80 5.41
N HIS A 388 10.22 -16.13 6.32
CA HIS A 388 10.59 -15.97 7.73
C HIS A 388 9.65 -16.70 8.71
N GLY A 389 8.49 -17.16 8.25
CA GLY A 389 7.61 -18.02 9.04
C GLY A 389 7.10 -17.36 10.32
N ALA A 390 7.35 -17.99 11.46
CA ALA A 390 6.94 -17.51 12.79
C ALA A 390 7.73 -16.28 13.27
N ASP A 391 8.75 -15.88 12.52
CA ASP A 391 9.59 -14.72 12.83
C ASP A 391 8.98 -13.38 12.38
N VAL A 392 7.78 -13.43 11.80
CA VAL A 392 6.99 -12.28 11.36
C VAL A 392 5.70 -12.21 12.17
N VAL A 393 5.41 -11.04 12.71
CA VAL A 393 4.10 -10.71 13.29
C VAL A 393 3.46 -9.62 12.43
N SER A 394 2.25 -9.87 11.93
CA SER A 394 1.49 -8.91 11.11
C SER A 394 0.35 -8.26 11.91
N CYS A 395 0.42 -6.94 12.09
CA CYS A 395 -0.49 -6.14 12.88
C CYS A 395 -1.31 -5.20 11.99
N GLY A 396 -2.57 -5.55 11.68
CA GLY A 396 -3.49 -4.68 10.94
C GLY A 396 -4.08 -3.59 11.83
N LEU A 397 -4.28 -2.39 11.29
CA LEU A 397 -4.90 -1.26 12.01
C LEU A 397 -6.22 -0.88 11.35
N LEU A 398 -7.29 -0.83 12.13
CA LEU A 398 -8.66 -0.58 11.68
C LEU A 398 -9.29 0.58 12.47
N PHE A 399 -10.33 1.21 11.91
CA PHE A 399 -11.07 2.25 12.62
C PHE A 399 -12.59 2.22 12.39
N GLY A 400 -13.34 2.61 13.42
CA GLY A 400 -14.80 2.54 13.44
C GLY A 400 -15.48 3.55 12.51
N ALA A 401 -15.28 4.84 12.77
CA ALA A 401 -15.86 5.94 12.01
C ALA A 401 -14.96 7.18 12.09
N GLY A 402 -15.27 8.20 11.26
CA GLY A 402 -14.60 9.49 11.34
C GLY A 402 -14.20 10.02 9.97
N THR A 403 -13.07 10.71 9.96
CA THR A 403 -12.51 11.36 8.76
C THR A 403 -11.05 10.98 8.58
N TYR A 404 -10.55 11.14 7.36
CA TYR A 404 -9.18 10.81 6.97
C TYR A 404 -8.72 11.77 5.86
N THR A 405 -7.40 11.95 5.75
CA THR A 405 -6.78 12.67 4.64
C THR A 405 -6.66 11.75 3.43
N ALA A 406 -7.00 12.22 2.23
CA ALA A 406 -6.83 11.45 1.00
C ALA A 406 -6.76 12.35 -0.24
N TRP A 407 -6.47 11.76 -1.40
CA TRP A 407 -6.70 12.38 -2.71
C TRP A 407 -8.13 12.18 -3.18
N LYS A 408 -8.79 13.25 -3.63
CA LYS A 408 -9.99 13.14 -4.47
C LYS A 408 -9.65 13.07 -5.96
N SER A 409 -8.65 13.85 -6.35
CA SER A 409 -8.10 13.91 -7.70
C SER A 409 -6.65 14.42 -7.64
N LYS A 410 -5.91 14.38 -8.75
CA LYS A 410 -4.48 14.74 -8.79
C LYS A 410 -4.27 16.17 -8.25
N GLY A 411 -3.59 16.28 -7.11
CA GLY A 411 -3.27 17.56 -6.46
C GLY A 411 -4.32 18.07 -5.47
N ASP A 412 -5.43 17.36 -5.29
CA ASP A 412 -6.51 17.71 -4.36
C ASP A 412 -6.46 16.78 -3.14
N VAL A 413 -5.53 17.06 -2.22
CA VAL A 413 -5.45 16.38 -0.92
C VAL A 413 -6.34 17.12 0.08
N GLY A 414 -7.23 16.41 0.75
CA GLY A 414 -8.14 17.00 1.72
C GLY A 414 -8.67 15.99 2.72
N ALA A 415 -9.55 16.46 3.61
CA ALA A 415 -10.24 15.63 4.58
C ALA A 415 -11.55 15.07 3.99
N PHE A 416 -11.75 13.76 4.14
CA PHE A 416 -12.93 13.04 3.66
C PHE A 416 -13.56 12.25 4.79
N GLY A 417 -14.89 12.19 4.78
CA GLY A 417 -15.64 11.32 5.69
C GLY A 417 -15.58 9.87 5.23
N THR A 418 -15.80 8.94 6.15
CA THR A 418 -16.05 7.55 5.81
C THR A 418 -17.41 7.10 6.30
N SER A 419 -17.96 6.08 5.64
CA SER A 419 -19.11 5.34 6.16
C SER A 419 -18.75 4.67 7.49
N PRO A 420 -19.61 4.76 8.53
CA PRO A 420 -19.35 4.10 9.80
C PRO A 420 -19.31 2.58 9.61
N ALA A 421 -18.60 1.89 10.50
CA ALA A 421 -18.61 0.43 10.54
C ALA A 421 -20.05 -0.10 10.67
N ALA A 422 -20.41 -1.06 9.81
CA ALA A 422 -21.73 -1.65 9.73
C ALA A 422 -21.70 -3.16 10.05
N PRO A 423 -22.83 -3.78 10.44
CA PRO A 423 -22.92 -5.25 10.53
C PRO A 423 -22.39 -5.87 9.22
N GLY A 424 -21.46 -6.80 9.32
CA GLY A 424 -20.65 -7.28 8.18
C GLY A 424 -19.15 -7.17 8.44
N SER A 425 -18.75 -6.14 9.18
CA SER A 425 -17.35 -5.74 9.34
C SER A 425 -16.73 -6.13 10.67
N VAL A 426 -15.41 -6.34 10.66
CA VAL A 426 -14.61 -6.57 11.87
C VAL A 426 -14.66 -5.35 12.80
N GLU A 427 -14.62 -4.15 12.23
CA GLU A 427 -14.69 -2.87 12.94
C GLU A 427 -16.01 -2.73 13.71
N TRP A 428 -17.11 -3.22 13.16
CA TRP A 428 -18.40 -3.21 13.86
C TRP A 428 -18.37 -4.14 15.07
N ALA A 429 -17.80 -5.35 14.93
CA ALA A 429 -17.65 -6.28 16.04
C ALA A 429 -16.76 -5.71 17.17
N PHE A 430 -15.66 -5.05 16.81
CA PHE A 430 -14.77 -4.39 17.76
C PHE A 430 -15.46 -3.22 18.45
N GLY A 431 -16.20 -2.39 17.71
CA GLY A 431 -16.97 -1.28 18.28
C GLY A 431 -18.03 -1.73 19.30
N ARG A 432 -18.61 -2.93 19.14
CA ARG A 432 -19.58 -3.50 20.09
C ARG A 432 -18.98 -3.86 21.45
N THR A 433 -17.65 -3.94 21.57
CA THR A 433 -16.99 -4.17 22.88
C THR A 433 -17.11 -2.95 23.80
N GLY A 434 -17.39 -1.76 23.25
CA GLY A 434 -17.42 -0.50 23.99
C GLY A 434 -16.05 0.04 24.38
N GLN A 435 -14.97 -0.60 23.92
CA GLN A 435 -13.60 -0.12 24.13
C GLN A 435 -13.18 0.77 22.96
N PRO A 436 -12.84 2.06 23.19
CA PRO A 436 -12.53 2.98 22.09
C PRO A 436 -11.19 2.70 21.42
N ARG A 437 -10.30 1.97 22.09
CA ARG A 437 -8.95 1.65 21.65
C ARG A 437 -8.57 0.28 22.20
N LEU A 438 -8.30 -0.68 21.31
CA LEU A 438 -7.96 -2.04 21.72
C LEU A 438 -7.13 -2.77 20.68
N ALA A 439 -6.35 -3.75 21.12
CA ALA A 439 -5.70 -4.74 20.25
C ALA A 439 -6.23 -6.14 20.55
N VAL A 440 -6.38 -7.00 19.55
CA VAL A 440 -6.73 -8.42 19.73
C VAL A 440 -5.72 -9.29 19.02
N ASP A 441 -5.14 -10.23 19.75
CA ASP A 441 -4.31 -11.31 19.18
C ASP A 441 -5.23 -12.39 18.58
N LEU A 442 -5.38 -12.37 17.25
CA LEU A 442 -6.25 -13.28 16.52
C LEU A 442 -5.75 -14.73 16.55
N ARG A 443 -4.47 -14.96 16.84
CA ARG A 443 -3.88 -16.31 16.94
C ARG A 443 -4.48 -17.11 18.10
N ARG A 444 -5.14 -16.43 19.06
CA ARG A 444 -5.88 -17.06 20.17
C ARG A 444 -7.25 -17.60 19.76
N ALA A 445 -7.72 -17.30 18.55
CA ALA A 445 -9.00 -17.78 18.05
C ALA A 445 -8.94 -19.24 17.60
N GLU A 446 -9.89 -20.05 18.05
CA GLU A 446 -10.01 -21.45 17.63
C GLU A 446 -10.96 -21.62 16.44
N ARG A 447 -10.54 -22.38 15.41
CA ARG A 447 -11.38 -22.72 14.24
C ARG A 447 -12.60 -23.55 14.67
N GLY A 448 -13.78 -23.20 14.15
CA GLY A 448 -15.04 -23.88 14.46
C GLY A 448 -15.63 -23.59 15.85
N SER A 449 -14.95 -22.80 16.69
CA SER A 449 -15.50 -22.33 17.97
C SER A 449 -16.68 -21.39 17.73
N PRO A 450 -17.83 -21.54 18.43
CA PRO A 450 -18.94 -20.59 18.34
C PRO A 450 -18.51 -19.15 18.69
N ALA A 451 -17.59 -18.99 19.65
CA ALA A 451 -17.16 -17.71 20.18
C ALA A 451 -16.08 -17.02 19.33
N SER A 452 -15.17 -17.78 18.71
CA SER A 452 -13.99 -17.22 18.02
C SER A 452 -13.79 -17.71 16.59
N GLY A 453 -14.56 -18.70 16.13
CA GLY A 453 -14.39 -19.33 14.82
C GLY A 453 -14.56 -18.36 13.66
N TRP A 454 -15.33 -17.28 13.85
CA TRP A 454 -15.56 -16.23 12.86
C TRP A 454 -14.27 -15.53 12.39
N VAL A 455 -13.21 -15.52 13.20
CA VAL A 455 -11.89 -14.98 12.83
C VAL A 455 -11.32 -15.69 11.59
N TRP A 456 -11.75 -16.94 11.37
CA TRP A 456 -11.32 -17.82 10.28
C TRP A 456 -12.33 -17.94 9.15
N GLU A 457 -13.34 -17.06 9.13
CA GLU A 457 -14.39 -16.98 8.12
C GLU A 457 -14.32 -15.62 7.40
N PRO A 458 -14.93 -15.48 6.20
CA PRO A 458 -14.98 -14.21 5.49
C PRO A 458 -15.70 -13.11 6.29
N ALA A 459 -15.04 -11.96 6.42
CA ALA A 459 -15.60 -10.73 7.00
C ALA A 459 -15.12 -9.51 6.20
N ASP A 460 -15.87 -8.41 6.29
CA ASP A 460 -15.43 -7.14 5.72
C ASP A 460 -14.40 -6.48 6.66
N MET A 461 -13.34 -5.94 6.07
CA MET A 461 -12.34 -5.10 6.75
C MET A 461 -12.13 -3.83 5.94
N ARG A 462 -11.94 -2.71 6.61
CA ARG A 462 -11.72 -1.43 5.95
C ARG A 462 -10.38 -1.42 5.21
N SER A 463 -10.38 -0.90 4.00
CA SER A 463 -9.22 -0.74 3.12
C SER A 463 -9.47 0.40 2.14
N ILE A 464 -8.86 1.57 2.41
CA ILE A 464 -9.06 2.82 1.66
C ILE A 464 -7.80 3.21 0.86
N GLY A 465 -6.61 3.01 1.41
CA GLY A 465 -5.36 3.49 0.80
C GLY A 465 -5.27 5.03 0.79
N ALA A 466 -4.81 5.59 -0.34
CA ALA A 466 -4.49 7.01 -0.50
C ALA A 466 -5.58 7.83 -1.22
N MET A 467 -6.57 7.18 -1.82
CA MET A 467 -7.65 7.84 -2.54
C MET A 467 -8.91 7.88 -1.69
N ALA A 468 -9.71 8.93 -1.80
CA ALA A 468 -11.03 8.99 -1.20
C ALA A 468 -11.93 7.93 -1.85
N MET A 469 -12.61 7.13 -1.03
CA MET A 469 -13.47 6.03 -1.48
C MET A 469 -14.85 6.10 -0.83
N ASP A 470 -15.89 5.84 -1.61
CA ASP A 470 -17.27 5.75 -1.13
C ASP A 470 -17.55 4.39 -0.48
N ASP A 471 -17.05 3.29 -1.08
CA ASP A 471 -17.01 1.96 -0.46
C ASP A 471 -15.60 1.65 0.04
N ALA A 472 -15.46 1.62 1.36
CA ALA A 472 -14.18 1.52 2.05
C ALA A 472 -13.89 0.10 2.56
N PHE A 473 -14.69 -0.91 2.22
CA PHE A 473 -14.57 -2.26 2.78
C PHE A 473 -14.19 -3.30 1.73
N SER A 474 -13.25 -4.16 2.08
CA SER A 474 -12.86 -5.33 1.29
C SER A 474 -13.06 -6.59 2.11
N SER A 475 -13.61 -7.62 1.47
CA SER A 475 -13.85 -8.90 2.14
C SER A 475 -12.56 -9.74 2.20
N GLY A 476 -12.32 -10.40 3.32
CA GLY A 476 -11.17 -11.29 3.55
C GLY A 476 -11.36 -12.13 4.81
N VAL A 477 -10.40 -12.99 5.14
CA VAL A 477 -10.45 -13.83 6.35
C VAL A 477 -9.52 -13.24 7.42
N PRO A 478 -10.01 -12.60 8.50
CA PRO A 478 -9.17 -11.81 9.40
C PRO A 478 -7.91 -12.52 9.90
N GLY A 479 -8.05 -13.76 10.40
CA GLY A 479 -6.94 -14.56 10.91
C GLY A 479 -5.98 -15.11 9.85
N GLU A 480 -6.35 -15.07 8.57
CA GLU A 480 -5.43 -15.39 7.48
C GLU A 480 -4.63 -14.17 7.02
N HIS A 481 -5.18 -12.96 7.20
CA HIS A 481 -4.53 -11.72 6.81
C HIS A 481 -3.58 -11.19 7.89
N TYR A 482 -3.95 -11.27 9.17
CA TYR A 482 -3.22 -10.63 10.28
C TYR A 482 -3.11 -11.55 11.50
N ASP A 483 -2.03 -11.38 12.26
CA ASP A 483 -1.87 -12.00 13.59
C ASP A 483 -2.59 -11.19 14.67
N VAL A 484 -2.54 -9.87 14.54
CA VAL A 484 -3.10 -8.92 15.50
C VAL A 484 -3.89 -7.85 14.77
N LEU A 485 -5.02 -7.46 15.34
CA LEU A 485 -5.76 -6.29 14.89
C LEU A 485 -5.81 -5.23 15.99
N PHE A 486 -5.35 -4.03 15.65
CA PHE A 486 -5.54 -2.82 16.43
C PHE A 486 -6.76 -2.07 15.92
N TYR A 487 -7.51 -1.49 16.84
CA TYR A 487 -8.71 -0.72 16.55
C TYR A 487 -8.72 0.60 17.30
N VAL A 488 -9.09 1.65 16.58
CA VAL A 488 -9.46 2.95 17.15
C VAL A 488 -10.89 3.29 16.74
N GLN A 489 -11.72 3.71 17.67
CA GLN A 489 -13.13 3.96 17.40
C GLN A 489 -13.34 5.13 16.44
N ASP A 490 -12.63 6.23 16.69
CA ASP A 490 -12.77 7.48 15.97
C ASP A 490 -11.46 7.83 15.26
N SER A 491 -11.57 8.34 14.02
CA SER A 491 -10.43 8.80 13.21
C SER A 491 -10.52 10.28 12.86
N THR A 492 -9.38 10.94 12.82
CA THR A 492 -9.20 12.30 12.31
C THR A 492 -8.17 12.37 11.20
N PRO A 493 -8.23 13.40 10.33
CA PRO A 493 -7.30 13.52 9.21
C PRO A 493 -5.88 13.80 9.72
N SER A 494 -4.89 13.15 9.12
CA SER A 494 -3.47 13.44 9.38
C SER A 494 -3.14 14.90 9.08
N VAL A 495 -2.24 15.50 9.85
CA VAL A 495 -1.90 16.92 9.70
C VAL A 495 -0.78 17.07 8.67
N LEU A 496 -1.09 17.60 7.49
CA LEU A 496 -0.09 17.82 6.43
C LEU A 496 0.95 18.86 6.87
N LEU A 497 2.23 18.61 6.57
CA LEU A 497 3.28 19.60 6.79
C LEU A 497 3.13 20.77 5.82
N ASP A 498 3.26 21.98 6.36
CA ASP A 498 3.35 23.22 5.58
C ASP A 498 4.79 23.42 5.05
N VAL A 499 5.22 22.48 4.22
CA VAL A 499 6.51 22.53 3.51
C VAL A 499 6.26 22.26 2.04
N GLU A 500 6.88 23.08 1.19
CA GLU A 500 6.80 22.93 -0.26
C GLU A 500 7.29 21.54 -0.67
N ALA A 501 6.42 20.77 -1.33
CA ALA A 501 6.83 19.47 -1.85
C ALA A 501 7.86 19.68 -2.96
N PRO A 502 8.90 18.83 -3.04
CA PRO A 502 9.72 18.76 -4.23
C PRO A 502 8.82 18.56 -5.46
N SER A 503 9.21 19.13 -6.59
CA SER A 503 8.47 18.91 -7.82
C SER A 503 8.29 17.41 -8.07
N SER A 504 7.14 16.99 -8.62
CA SER A 504 6.93 15.58 -9.00
C SER A 504 7.98 15.08 -10.01
N TRP A 505 8.73 15.98 -10.64
CA TRP A 505 9.85 15.67 -11.52
C TRP A 505 11.14 15.30 -10.80
N ALA A 506 11.30 15.74 -9.55
CA ALA A 506 12.47 15.46 -8.72
C ALA A 506 12.60 13.96 -8.36
N MET A 507 11.51 13.19 -8.50
CA MET A 507 11.51 11.72 -8.37
C MET A 507 12.24 11.02 -9.52
N TRP A 508 12.40 11.72 -10.65
CA TRP A 508 12.96 11.18 -11.90
C TRP A 508 14.34 11.75 -12.22
N ASP A 509 14.60 12.99 -11.84
CA ASP A 509 15.97 13.53 -11.82
C ASP A 509 16.79 12.77 -10.81
#